data_AF-M4Z242-F1
#
_entry.id   AF-M4Z242-F1
#
_cell.length_a   1.000
_cell.length_b   1.000
_cell.length_c   1.000
_cell.angle_alpha   90.00
_cell.angle_beta   90.00
_cell.angle_gamma   90.00
#
_symmetry.space_group_name_H-M   'P 1'
#
loop_
_entity.id
_entity.type
_entity.pdbx_description
1 polymer ?
#
loop_
_entity_poly.entity_id
_entity_poly.type
_entity_poly.pdbx_seq_one_letter_code
_entity_poly.pdbx_strand_id
1 'polypeptide(L)' 'MLKTIKIVIQVIWAGFMLILGTAVGVSYGFNRYGTAGAFVLGFVGLCLGALAALWPEMALDILFSGIW' A
#
# COMPACT_ATOMS: atom_id res chain seq x y z
N MET A 1 -12.27 -13.72 -21.35
CA MET A 1 -13.08 -12.67 -20.68
C MET A 1 -12.84 -12.65 -19.17
N LEU A 2 -13.29 -13.64 -18.39
CA LEU A 2 -13.19 -13.63 -16.92
C LEU A 2 -11.74 -13.54 -16.38
N LYS A 3 -10.80 -14.29 -16.97
CA LYS A 3 -9.37 -14.24 -16.60
C LYS A 3 -8.76 -12.85 -16.80
N THR A 4 -9.08 -12.19 -17.92
CA THR A 4 -8.61 -10.84 -18.24
C THR A 4 -9.11 -9.82 -17.23
N ILE A 5 -10.40 -9.88 -16.88
CA ILE A 5 -11.01 -8.99 -15.88
C ILE A 5 -10.32 -9.16 -14.52
N LYS A 6 -10.08 -10.41 -14.08
CA LYS A 6 -9.38 -10.67 -12.82
C LYS A 6 -7.98 -10.06 -12.81
N ILE A 7 -7.23 -10.18 -13.90
CA ILE A 7 -5.88 -9.60 -14.02
C ILE A 7 -5.94 -8.08 -13.94
N VAL A 8 -6.88 -7.44 -14.65
CA VAL A 8 -7.04 -5.97 -14.61
C VAL A 8 -7.33 -5.50 -13.19
N ILE A 9 -8.24 -6.18 -12.48
CA ILE A 9 -8.58 -5.85 -11.09
C ILE A 9 -7.35 -6.02 -10.18
N GLN A 10 -6.58 -7.10 -10.32
CA GLN A 10 -5.36 -7.29 -9.52
C GLN A 10 -4.29 -6.24 -9.81
N VAL A 11 -4.13 -5.80 -11.06
CA VAL A 11 -3.17 -4.74 -11.42
C VAL A 11 -3.59 -3.40 -10.82
N ILE A 12 -4.88 -3.06 -10.90
CA ILE A 12 -5.42 -1.83 -10.29
C ILE A 12 -5.23 -1.88 -8.77
N TRP A 13 -5.56 -3.01 -8.14
CA TRP A 13 -5.37 -3.22 -6.70
C TRP A 13 -3.91 -3.05 -6.27
N ALA A 14 -2.99 -3.71 -6.98
CA ALA A 14 -1.57 -3.64 -6.67
C ALA A 14 -1.02 -2.22 -6.82
N GLY A 15 -1.39 -1.52 -7.91
CA GLY A 15 -1.00 -0.13 -8.11
C GLY A 15 -1.52 0.78 -7.00
N PHE A 16 -2.78 0.59 -6.60
CA PHE A 16 -3.39 1.37 -5.52
C PHE A 16 -2.71 1.15 -4.18
N MET A 17 -2.43 -0.12 -3.81
CA MET A 17 -1.76 -0.45 -2.55
C MET A 17 -0.32 0.05 -2.48
N LEU A 18 0.42 0.02 -3.60
CA LEU A 18 1.76 0.59 -3.68
C LEU A 18 1.74 2.11 -3.45
N ILE A 19 0.83 2.82 -4.13
CA ILE A 19 0.70 4.27 -4.00
C ILE A 19 0.28 4.65 -2.58
N LEU A 20 -0.73 3.97 -2.02
CA LEU A 20 -1.20 4.23 -0.66
C LEU A 20 -0.09 3.98 0.37
N GLY A 21 0.55 2.81 0.33
CA GLY A 21 1.62 2.47 1.26
C GLY A 21 2.76 3.48 1.21
N THR A 22 3.20 3.84 0.00
CA THR A 22 4.25 4.85 -0.20
C THR A 22 3.82 6.22 0.30
N ALA A 23 2.60 6.67 -0.02
CA ALA A 23 2.09 7.98 0.39
C ALA A 23 1.97 8.11 1.91
N VAL A 24 1.49 7.07 2.59
CA VAL A 24 1.44 7.01 4.05
C VAL A 24 2.85 7.01 4.64
N GLY A 25 3.76 6.21 4.10
CA GLY A 25 5.15 6.15 4.56
C GLY A 25 5.88 7.49 4.40
N VAL A 26 5.74 8.13 3.24
CA VAL A 26 6.32 9.44 2.92
C VAL A 26 5.73 10.51 3.83
N SER A 27 4.40 10.59 3.96
CA SER A 27 3.75 11.62 4.78
C SER A 27 4.08 11.48 6.26
N TYR A 28 4.10 10.26 6.79
CA TYR A 28 4.50 10.00 8.17
C TYR A 28 5.98 10.32 8.41
N GLY A 29 6.86 9.88 7.50
CA GLY A 29 8.29 10.13 7.60
C GLY A 29 8.68 11.59 7.46
N PHE A 30 8.01 12.32 6.56
CA PHE A 30 8.22 13.75 6.39
C PHE A 30 7.84 14.53 7.64
N ASN A 31 6.68 14.25 8.22
CA ASN A 31 6.21 14.94 9.42
C ASN A 31 7.09 14.69 10.64
N ARG A 32 7.71 13.52 10.76
CA ARG A 32 8.42 13.12 11.99
C ARG A 32 9.94 13.25 11.91
N TYR A 33 10.53 13.06 10.73
CA TYR A 33 11.99 13.07 10.54
C TYR A 33 12.44 13.88 9.31
N GLY A 34 11.55 14.68 8.73
CA GLY A 34 11.85 15.52 7.57
C GLY A 34 12.10 14.71 6.28
N THR A 35 12.86 15.28 5.36
CA THR A 35 13.08 14.72 4.02
C THR A 35 13.75 13.34 4.04
N ALA A 36 14.73 13.11 4.90
CA ALA A 36 15.37 11.80 5.06
C ALA A 36 14.37 10.74 5.56
N GLY A 37 13.52 11.10 6.52
CA GLY A 37 12.41 10.27 6.98
C GLY A 37 11.44 9.90 5.88
N ALA A 38 11.09 10.87 5.02
CA ALA A 38 10.19 10.67 3.90
C ALA A 38 10.70 9.60 2.92
N PHE A 39 12.00 9.58 2.62
CA PHE A 39 12.59 8.55 1.76
C PHE A 39 12.62 7.17 2.42
N VAL A 40 13.09 7.09 3.66
CA VAL A 40 13.22 5.80 4.37
C VAL A 40 11.84 5.19 4.63
N LEU A 41 10.93 5.96 5.22
CA LEU A 41 9.60 5.48 5.54
C LEU A 41 8.71 5.37 4.29
N GLY A 42 8.97 6.16 3.24
CA GLY A 42 8.38 5.96 1.93
C GLY A 42 8.73 4.61 1.32
N PHE A 43 10.00 4.20 1.40
CA PHE A 43 10.43 2.87 0.94
C PHE A 43 9.79 1.75 1.79
N VAL A 44 9.78 1.90 3.11
CA VAL A 44 9.08 0.94 4.01
C VAL A 44 7.59 0.85 3.66
N GLY A 45 6.95 2.00 3.43
CA GLY A 45 5.56 2.08 3.00
C GLY A 45 5.31 1.39 1.66
N LEU A 46 6.22 1.54 0.69
CA LEU A 46 6.16 0.83 -0.60
C LEU A 46 6.28 -0.69 -0.39
N CYS A 47 7.19 -1.16 0.46
CA CYS A 47 7.33 -2.59 0.77
C CYS A 47 6.07 -3.15 1.45
N LEU A 48 5.50 -2.42 2.42
CA LEU A 48 4.25 -2.81 3.07
C LEU A 48 3.07 -2.80 2.10
N GLY A 49 2.99 -1.79 1.22
CA GLY A 49 2.00 -1.74 0.14
C GLY A 49 2.13 -2.89 -0.85
N ALA A 50 3.36 -3.31 -1.18
CA ALA A 50 3.61 -4.47 -2.03
C ALA A 50 3.18 -5.79 -1.36
N LEU A 51 3.44 -5.94 -0.06
CA LEU A 51 2.97 -7.09 0.72
C LEU A 51 1.44 -7.14 0.79
N ALA A 52 0.80 -6.00 1.01
CA ALA A 52 -0.66 -5.87 1.00
C ALA A 52 -1.27 -6.15 -0.40
N ALA A 53 -0.55 -5.83 -1.47
CA ALA A 53 -0.94 -6.18 -2.83
C ALA A 53 -0.88 -7.69 -3.11
N LEU A 54 0.06 -8.42 -2.48
CA LEU A 54 0.17 -9.88 -2.60
C LEU A 54 -0.97 -10.63 -1.91
N TRP A 55 -1.45 -10.12 -0.78
CA TRP A 55 -2.50 -10.74 0.03
C TRP A 55 -3.72 -9.81 0.16
N PRO A 56 -4.54 -9.69 -0.90
CA PRO A 56 -5.69 -8.80 -0.91
C PRO A 56 -6.70 -9.12 0.19
N GLU A 57 -6.88 -10.39 0.55
CA GLU A 57 -7.77 -10.80 1.65
C GLU A 57 -7.33 -10.20 2.99
N MET A 58 -6.06 -10.35 3.35
CA MET A 58 -5.49 -9.76 4.57
C MET A 58 -5.58 -8.23 4.56
N ALA A 59 -5.34 -7.60 3.41
CA ALA A 59 -5.42 -6.15 3.28
C ALA A 59 -6.87 -5.63 3.40
N LEU A 60 -7.84 -6.35 2.82
CA LEU A 60 -9.26 -6.05 2.96
C LEU A 60 -9.73 -6.30 4.40
N ASP A 61 -9.29 -7.37 5.03
CA ASP A 61 -9.59 -7.65 6.43
C ASP A 61 -9.08 -6.52 7.32
N ILE A 62 -7.82 -6.07 7.17
CA ILE A 62 -7.29 -4.94 7.95
C ILE A 62 -8.10 -3.65 7.70
N LEU A 63 -8.53 -3.42 6.46
CA LEU A 63 -9.31 -2.24 6.08
C LEU A 63 -10.73 -2.26 6.67
N PHE A 64 -11.39 -3.42 6.66
CA PHE A 64 -12.78 -3.59 7.11
C PHE A 64 -12.90 -3.95 8.60
N SER A 65 -11.88 -4.57 9.18
CA SER A 65 -11.84 -4.93 10.60
C SER A 65 -11.59 -3.72 11.49
N GLY A 66 -11.30 -2.54 10.91
CA GLY A 66 -11.28 -1.25 11.58
C GLY A 66 -10.67 -1.33 12.98
N ILE A 67 -9.35 -1.49 13.09
CA ILE A 67 -8.67 -1.22 14.34
C ILE A 67 -8.75 0.30 14.55
N TRP A 68 -9.85 0.73 15.17
CA TRP A 68 -10.09 2.04 15.76
C TRP A 68 -9.63 2.02 17.21
#